data_AF-C6RIC8-F1
#
_entry.id   AF-C6RIC8-F1
#
_cell.length_a   1.000
_cell.length_b   1.000
_cell.length_c   1.000
_cell.angle_alpha   90.00
_cell.angle_beta   90.00
_cell.angle_gamma   90.00
#
_symmetry.space_group_name_H-M   'P 1'
#
loop_
_entity.id
_entity.type
_entity.pdbx_description
1 polymer ?
#
loop_
_entity_poly.entity_id
_entity_poly.type
_entity_poly.pdbx_seq_one_letter_code
_entity_poly.pdbx_strand_id
1 'polypeptide(L)'
;MSKLVFTPSKLCFSAGDEVMLKAFKKHLHTYKVASLDGVAQPLLDCAYDLFHIVQTRLLAVASGSEAKSKSIKELEIKAGIREENNR
;
A
#
# COMPACT_ATOMS: atom_id res chain seq x y z
N MET A 1 20.63 2.21 -13.02
CA MET A 1 19.30 2.67 -12.55
C MET A 1 19.47 3.17 -11.13
N SER A 2 19.10 4.42 -10.83
CA SER A 2 19.08 4.89 -9.45
C SER A 2 18.06 4.06 -8.67
N LYS A 3 18.50 3.44 -7.59
CA LYS A 3 17.63 2.62 -6.74
C LYS A 3 16.85 3.59 -5.87
N LEU A 4 15.55 3.80 -6.15
CA LEU A 4 14.69 4.57 -5.25
C LEU A 4 14.69 3.88 -3.88
N VAL A 5 15.33 4.51 -2.90
CA VAL A 5 15.40 4.00 -1.53
C VAL A 5 14.14 4.45 -0.83
N PHE A 6 13.18 3.54 -0.71
CA PHE A 6 11.99 3.72 0.10
C PHE A 6 11.88 2.54 1.06
N THR A 7 11.67 2.87 2.34
CA THR A 7 11.36 1.93 3.41
C THR A 7 10.09 2.43 4.06
N PRO A 8 8.98 1.67 3.99
CA PRO A 8 7.73 2.08 4.62
C PRO A 8 7.89 2.08 6.14
N SER A 9 7.21 3.02 6.81
CA SER A 9 7.09 3.01 8.26
C SER A 9 6.37 1.75 8.74
N LYS A 10 6.62 1.35 9.99
CA LYS A 10 5.89 0.25 10.66
C LYS A 10 4.38 0.49 10.73
N LEU A 11 3.96 1.74 10.60
CA LEU A 11 2.55 2.14 10.64
C LEU A 11 1.83 1.91 9.31
N CYS A 12 2.54 1.75 8.19
CA CYS A 12 1.93 1.42 6.91
C CYS A 12 1.16 0.09 6.99
N PHE A 13 0.10 -0.01 6.21
CA PHE A 13 -0.75 -1.19 6.22
C PHE A 13 -0.02 -2.44 5.77
N SER A 14 0.73 -2.35 4.67
CA SER A 14 1.55 -3.41 4.11
C SER A 14 3.02 -3.31 4.52
N ALA A 15 3.30 -2.74 5.70
CA ALA A 15 4.65 -2.77 6.26
C ALA A 15 5.11 -4.23 6.40
N GLY A 16 6.22 -4.58 5.74
CA GLY A 16 6.75 -5.95 5.70
C GLY A 16 6.30 -6.80 4.50
N ASP A 17 5.37 -6.32 3.67
CA ASP A 17 5.02 -6.98 2.41
C ASP A 17 6.05 -6.61 1.31
N GLU A 18 7.07 -7.46 1.16
CA GLU A 18 8.13 -7.24 0.18
C GLU A 18 7.63 -7.26 -1.27
N VAL A 19 6.59 -8.05 -1.56
CA VAL A 19 6.01 -8.15 -2.91
C VAL A 19 5.33 -6.83 -3.27
N MET A 20 4.54 -6.29 -2.35
CA MET A 20 3.88 -4.99 -2.53
C MET A 20 4.89 -3.84 -2.60
N LEU A 21 5.93 -3.87 -1.76
CA LEU A 21 6.99 -2.87 -1.78
C LEU A 21 7.74 -2.85 -3.12
N LYS A 22 8.03 -4.02 -3.68
CA LYS A 22 8.65 -4.16 -5.00
C LYS A 22 7.73 -3.64 -6.11
N ALA A 23 6.44 -3.94 -6.04
CA ALA A 23 5.44 -3.45 -6.98
C ALA A 23 5.33 -1.91 -6.94
N PHE A 24 5.31 -1.32 -5.76
CA PHE A 24 5.28 0.13 -5.59
C PHE A 24 6.52 0.81 -6.15
N LYS A 25 7.73 0.31 -5.84
CA LYS A 25 8.99 0.84 -6.41
C LYS A 25 9.01 0.76 -7.93
N LYS A 26 8.50 -0.34 -8.50
CA LYS A 26 8.34 -0.49 -9.95
C LYS A 26 7.37 0.56 -10.50
N HIS A 27 6.26 0.81 -9.81
CA HIS A 27 5.27 1.81 -10.21
C HIS A 27 5.90 3.22 -10.25
N LEU A 28 6.63 3.63 -9.22
CA LEU A 28 7.35 4.91 -9.21
C LEU A 28 8.33 5.03 -10.39
N HIS A 29 9.04 3.96 -10.72
CA HIS A 29 9.92 3.92 -11.89
C HIS A 29 9.15 4.05 -13.22
N THR A 30 8.00 3.38 -13.38
CA THR A 30 7.14 3.53 -14.56
C THR A 30 6.71 4.99 -14.77
N TYR A 31 6.45 5.72 -13.68
CA TYR A 31 6.14 7.15 -13.69
C TYR A 31 7.37 8.06 -13.76
N LYS A 32 8.57 7.50 -14.00
CA LYS A 32 9.83 8.24 -14.16
C LYS A 32 10.19 9.10 -12.94
N VAL A 33 9.83 8.67 -11.74
CA VAL A 33 10.26 9.35 -10.50
C VAL A 33 11.78 9.25 -10.38
N ALA A 34 12.45 10.41 -10.41
CA ALA A 34 13.91 10.49 -10.44
C ALA A 34 14.55 10.36 -9.05
N SER A 35 13.94 10.93 -8.02
CA SER A 35 14.38 10.87 -6.63
C SER A 35 13.18 11.00 -5.67
N LEU A 36 13.35 10.50 -4.44
CA LEU A 36 12.45 10.72 -3.30
C LEU A 36 13.09 11.63 -2.24
N ASP A 37 14.28 12.17 -2.51
CA ASP A 37 15.01 13.02 -1.56
C ASP A 37 14.20 14.27 -1.22
N GLY A 38 14.11 14.56 0.08
CA GLY A 38 13.37 15.71 0.60
C GLY A 38 11.85 15.51 0.68
N VAL A 39 11.31 14.38 0.21
CA VAL A 39 9.90 14.05 0.42
C VAL A 39 9.70 13.59 1.86
N ALA A 40 8.73 14.19 2.55
CA ALA A 40 8.42 13.81 3.92
C ALA A 40 7.94 12.34 3.98
N GLN A 41 8.52 11.57 4.91
CA GLN A 41 8.19 10.15 5.10
C GLN A 41 6.67 9.89 5.21
N PRO A 42 5.86 10.69 5.95
CA PRO A 42 4.42 10.47 6.04
C PRO A 42 3.69 10.55 4.68
N LEU A 43 4.19 11.34 3.73
CA LEU A 43 3.61 11.42 2.39
C LEU A 43 3.93 10.17 1.57
N LEU A 44 5.16 9.64 1.70
CA LEU A 44 5.55 8.40 1.04
C LEU A 44 4.79 7.20 1.62
N ASP A 45 4.64 7.15 2.94
CA ASP A 45 3.85 6.14 3.65
C ASP A 45 2.38 6.19 3.19
N CYS A 46 1.78 7.38 3.13
CA CYS A 46 0.42 7.57 2.63
C CYS A 46 0.28 7.13 1.16
N ALA A 47 1.21 7.51 0.28
CA ALA A 47 1.21 7.08 -1.12
C ALA A 47 1.32 5.56 -1.26
N TYR A 48 2.13 4.92 -0.41
CA TYR A 48 2.28 3.47 -0.39
C TYR A 48 1.01 2.76 0.09
N ASP A 49 0.36 3.29 1.13
CA ASP A 49 -0.91 2.77 1.66
C ASP A 49 -2.04 2.91 0.62
N LEU A 50 -2.13 4.05 -0.05
CA LEU A 50 -3.07 4.27 -1.16
C LEU A 50 -2.80 3.32 -2.32
N PHE A 51 -1.54 3.11 -2.68
CA PHE A 51 -1.16 2.15 -3.71
C PHE A 51 -1.60 0.73 -3.33
N HIS A 52 -1.35 0.31 -2.10
CA HIS A 52 -1.79 -0.99 -1.58
C HIS A 52 -3.32 -1.13 -1.68
N ILE A 53 -4.09 -0.13 -1.22
CA ILE A 53 -5.57 -0.13 -1.31
C ILE A 53 -6.03 -0.29 -2.76
N VAL A 54 -5.46 0.48 -3.69
CA VAL A 54 -5.84 0.45 -5.10
C VAL A 54 -5.48 -0.90 -5.72
N GLN A 55 -4.28 -1.42 -5.47
CA GLN A 55 -3.85 -2.68 -6.06
C GLN A 55 -4.68 -3.85 -5.56
N THR A 56 -4.96 -3.89 -4.27
CA THR A 56 -5.80 -4.94 -3.69
C THR A 56 -7.23 -4.89 -4.23
N ARG A 57 -7.78 -3.70 -4.46
CA ARG A 57 -9.09 -3.54 -5.14
C ARG A 57 -9.05 -4.03 -6.59
N LEU A 58 -8.03 -3.67 -7.37
CA LEU A 58 -7.91 -4.07 -8.77
C LEU A 58 -7.75 -5.58 -8.94
N LEU A 59 -6.90 -6.22 -8.12
CA LEU A 59 -6.72 -7.67 -8.11
C LEU A 59 -8.01 -8.40 -7.73
N ALA A 60 -8.78 -7.86 -6.78
CA ALA A 60 -10.07 -8.44 -6.39
C ALA A 60 -11.14 -8.35 -7.50
N VAL A 61 -11.18 -7.24 -8.25
CA VAL A 61 -12.07 -7.09 -9.42
C VAL A 61 -11.68 -8.05 -10.54
N ALA A 62 -10.39 -8.20 -10.82
CA ALA A 62 -9.90 -9.09 -11.87
C ALA A 62 -10.12 -10.58 -11.54
N SER A 63 -10.22 -10.95 -10.26
CA SER A 63 -10.38 -12.33 -9.79
C SER A 63 -11.82 -12.73 -9.44
N GLY A 64 -12.79 -11.79 -9.50
CA GLY A 64 -14.18 -12.05 -9.11
C GLY A 64 -14.35 -12.50 -7.64
N SER A 65 -13.36 -12.24 -6.78
CA SER A 65 -13.24 -12.83 -5.44
C SER A 65 -13.82 -11.95 -4.32
N GLU A 66 -14.50 -12.60 -3.36
CA GLU A 66 -15.05 -12.00 -2.15
C GLU A 66 -13.97 -11.51 -1.15
N ALA A 67 -12.69 -11.82 -1.41
CA ALA A 67 -11.52 -11.31 -0.68
C ALA A 67 -11.51 -9.77 -0.58
N LYS A 68 -12.21 -9.09 -1.51
CA LYS A 68 -12.51 -7.65 -1.53
C LYS A 68 -12.95 -7.07 -0.18
N SER A 69 -13.90 -7.72 0.50
CA SER A 69 -14.49 -7.16 1.73
C SER A 69 -13.62 -7.40 2.96
N LYS A 70 -12.77 -8.43 2.95
CA LYS A 70 -11.91 -8.77 4.09
C LYS A 70 -10.72 -7.83 4.19
N SER A 71 -9.99 -7.61 3.09
CA SER A 71 -8.82 -6.72 3.13
C SER A 71 -9.18 -5.26 3.44
N ILE A 72 -10.26 -4.69 2.86
CA ILE A 72 -10.66 -3.32 3.21
C ILE A 72 -11.14 -3.23 4.66
N LYS A 73 -11.89 -4.22 5.17
CA LYS A 73 -12.29 -4.23 6.59
C LYS A 73 -11.07 -4.32 7.51
N GLU A 74 -10.12 -5.21 7.23
CA GLU A 74 -8.88 -5.34 8.01
C GLU A 74 -8.09 -4.02 8.03
N LEU A 75 -8.04 -3.32 6.89
CA LEU A 75 -7.44 -1.98 6.80
C LEU A 75 -8.21 -0.94 7.63
N GLU A 76 -9.54 -0.90 7.51
CA GLU A 76 -10.39 0.01 8.29
C GLU A 76 -10.29 -0.26 9.80
N ILE A 77 -10.13 -1.52 10.22
CA ILE A 77 -9.93 -1.93 11.62
C ILE A 77 -8.56 -1.48 12.12
N LYS A 78 -7.48 -1.77 11.38
CA LYS A 78 -6.12 -1.33 11.74
C LYS A 78 -6.00 0.19 11.80
N ALA A 79 -6.79 0.91 11.00
CA ALA A 79 -6.86 2.38 11.01
C ALA A 79 -7.70 2.96 12.16
N GLY A 80 -8.44 2.13 12.91
CA GLY A 80 -9.41 2.59 13.92
C GLY A 80 -10.66 3.25 13.32
N ILE A 81 -10.93 3.04 12.03
CA ILE A 81 -12.09 3.60 11.31
C ILE A 81 -13.32 2.70 11.48
N ARG A 82 -13.10 1.39 11.58
CA ARG A 82 -14.15 0.39 11.81
C ARG A 82 -13.80 -0.45 13.04
N GLU A 83 -14.79 -0.77 13.85
CA GLU A 83 -14.60 -1.74 14.95
C GLU A 83 -14.50 -3.17 14.41
N GLU A 84 -13.67 -3.99 15.06
CA GLU A 84 -13.56 -5.41 14.79
C GLU A 84 -14.83 -6.11 15.30
N ASN A 85 -15.87 -6.11 14.47
CA ASN A 85 -17.15 -6.70 14.84
C ASN A 85 -17.04 -8.23 14.77
N ASN A 86 -16.85 -8.89 15.92
CA ASN A 86 -16.93 -10.33 16.09
C ASN A 86 -18.40 -10.78 15.94
N ARG A 87 -18.84 -11.08 14.73
CA ARG A 87 -20.14 -11.73 14.51
C ARG A 87 -20.13 -12.67 13.33
#